data_AF-A0A1Q7ULF3-F1
#
_entry.id   AF-A0A1Q7ULF3-F1
#
_cell.length_a   1.000
_cell.length_b   1.000
_cell.length_c   1.000
_cell.angle_alpha   90.00
_cell.angle_beta   90.00
_cell.angle_gamma   90.00
#
_symmetry.space_group_name_H-M   'P 1'
#
loop_
_entity.id
_entity.type
_entity.pdbx_description
1 polymer ?
#
loop_
_entity_poly.entity_id
_entity_poly.type
_entity_poly.pdbx_seq_one_letter_code
_entity_poly.pdbx_strand_id
1 'polypeptide(L)' 'MDDARAVLARLDRIEALEREGAPPGVLLEELRGLVHEAEAWARREGGERAKDAVERCASALGTPVA' A
#
# COMPACT_ATOMS: atom_id res chain seq x y z
N MET A 1 -3.76 -9.80 2.67
CA MET A 1 -4.71 -10.43 1.74
C MET A 1 -5.92 -9.52 1.47
N ASP A 2 -6.47 -8.82 2.48
CA ASP A 2 -7.55 -7.83 2.23
C ASP A 2 -7.11 -6.58 1.46
N ASP A 3 -5.88 -6.09 1.68
CA ASP A 3 -5.35 -4.91 0.98
C ASP A 3 -5.35 -5.08 -0.55
N ALA A 4 -4.95 -6.26 -1.06
CA ALA A 4 -4.94 -6.54 -2.49
C ALA A 4 -6.35 -6.57 -3.09
N ARG A 5 -7.34 -7.08 -2.33
CA ARG A 5 -8.74 -7.11 -2.77
C ARG A 5 -9.35 -5.70 -2.79
N ALA A 6 -9.01 -4.86 -1.83
CA ALA A 6 -9.43 -3.47 -1.79
C ALA A 6 -8.87 -2.67 -2.98
N VAL A 7 -7.59 -2.87 -3.32
CA VAL A 7 -6.97 -2.25 -4.49
C VAL A 7 -7.68 -2.66 -5.78
N LEU A 8 -7.93 -3.97 -5.98
CA LEU A 8 -8.64 -4.45 -7.16
C LEU A 8 -10.06 -3.86 -7.26
N ALA A 9 -10.81 -3.83 -6.16
CA ALA A 9 -12.16 -3.25 -6.16
C ALA A 9 -12.16 -1.74 -6.51
N ARG A 10 -11.12 -1.00 -6.12
CA ARG A 10 -11.00 0.42 -6.48
C ARG A 10 -10.57 0.60 -7.94
N LEU A 11 -9.70 -0.26 -8.48
CA LEU A 11 -9.37 -0.25 -9.91
C LEU A 11 -10.61 -0.55 -10.77
N ASP A 12 -11.41 -1.56 -10.40
CA ASP A 12 -12.68 -1.87 -11.08
C ASP A 12 -13.63 -0.67 -11.10
N ARG A 13 -13.68 0.09 -9.98
CA ARG A 13 -14.47 1.32 -9.89
C ARG A 13 -13.94 2.41 -10.83
N ILE A 14 -12.62 2.62 -10.88
CA ILE A 14 -12.00 3.60 -11.79
C ILE A 14 -12.36 3.26 -13.23
N GLU A 15 -12.23 2.00 -13.64
CA GLU A 15 -12.60 1.60 -15.01
C GLU A 15 -14.09 1.81 -15.30
N ALA A 16 -14.98 1.58 -14.33
CA ALA A 16 -16.40 1.87 -14.48
C ALA A 16 -16.64 3.38 -14.69
N LEU A 17 -16.01 4.23 -13.87
CA LEU A 17 -16.11 5.69 -13.98
C LEU A 17 -15.56 6.21 -15.31
N GLU A 18 -14.46 5.65 -15.82
CA GLU A 18 -13.92 5.99 -17.13
C GLU A 18 -14.92 5.64 -18.25
N ARG A 19 -15.51 4.44 -18.20
CA ARG A 19 -16.52 4.00 -19.19
C ARG A 19 -17.79 4.84 -19.14
N GLU A 20 -18.16 5.34 -17.97
CA GLU A 20 -19.30 6.22 -17.76
C GLU A 20 -19.02 7.68 -18.15
N GLY A 21 -17.78 8.03 -18.51
CA GLY A 21 -17.39 9.39 -18.84
C GLY A 21 -17.42 10.32 -17.63
N ALA A 22 -17.09 9.80 -16.45
CA ALA A 22 -17.07 10.58 -15.22
C ALA A 22 -16.13 11.80 -15.34
N PRO A 23 -16.41 12.91 -14.64
CA PRO A 23 -15.55 14.08 -14.66
C PRO A 23 -14.12 13.72 -14.21
N PRO A 24 -13.07 14.32 -14.82
CA PRO A 24 -11.68 14.03 -14.48
C PRO A 24 -11.36 14.20 -12.97
N GLY A 25 -12.05 15.11 -12.29
CA GLY A 25 -11.91 15.29 -10.85
C GLY A 25 -12.29 14.05 -10.03
N VAL A 26 -13.30 13.30 -10.47
CA VAL A 26 -13.77 12.07 -9.80
C VAL A 26 -12.74 10.95 -9.93
N LEU A 27 -12.17 10.79 -11.12
CA LEU A 27 -11.09 9.83 -11.39
C LEU A 27 -9.83 10.14 -10.58
N LEU A 28 -9.46 11.43 -10.51
CA LEU A 28 -8.30 11.88 -9.75
C LEU A 28 -8.44 11.64 -8.24
N GLU A 29 -9.65 11.70 -7.67
CA GLU A 29 -9.88 11.35 -6.27
C GLU A 29 -9.63 9.86 -6.00
N GLU A 30 -10.13 8.96 -6.86
CA GLU A 30 -9.90 7.52 -6.70
C GLU A 30 -8.40 7.17 -6.86
N LEU A 31 -7.70 7.81 -7.80
CA LEU A 31 -6.25 7.67 -7.97
C LEU A 31 -5.46 8.19 -6.76
N ARG A 32 -5.84 9.34 -6.19
CA ARG A 32 -5.24 9.86 -4.94
C ARG A 32 -5.42 8.89 -3.78
N GLY A 33 -6.60 8.27 -3.68
CA GLY A 33 -6.90 7.22 -2.70
C GLY A 33 -5.94 6.03 -2.82
N LEU A 34 -5.74 5.53 -4.04
CA LEU A 34 -4.79 4.42 -4.31
C LEU A 34 -3.35 4.77 -3.90
N VAL A 35 -2.89 5.99 -4.19
CA VAL A 35 -1.55 6.44 -3.81
C VAL A 35 -1.42 6.47 -2.28
N HIS A 36 -2.40 7.03 -1.56
CA HIS A 36 -2.38 7.05 -0.09
C HIS A 36 -2.36 5.65 0.53
N GLU A 37 -3.15 4.73 -0.01
CA GLU A 37 -3.20 3.34 0.44
C GLU A 37 -1.88 2.61 0.17
N ALA A 38 -1.29 2.81 -1.01
CA ALA A 38 0.02 2.26 -1.37
C ALA A 38 1.12 2.79 -0.46
N GLU A 39 1.14 4.09 -0.17
CA GLU A 39 2.08 4.69 0.76
C GLU A 39 1.92 4.16 2.19
N ALA A 40 0.67 4.00 2.67
CA ALA A 40 0.41 3.45 3.99
C ALA A 40 0.87 1.99 4.09
N TRP A 41 0.68 1.21 3.02
CA TRP A 41 1.16 -0.15 2.94
C TRP A 41 2.69 -0.21 2.88
N ALA A 42 3.33 0.65 2.08
CA ALA A 42 4.78 0.76 1.99
C ALA A 42 5.41 1.13 3.35
N ARG A 43 4.81 2.05 4.11
CA ARG A 43 5.25 2.39 5.47
C ARG A 43 5.15 1.19 6.42
N ARG A 44 4.04 0.44 6.35
CA ARG A 44 3.83 -0.77 7.16
C ARG A 44 4.80 -1.89 6.84
N GLU A 45 5.03 -2.18 5.56
CA GLU A 45 5.90 -3.29 5.16
C GLU A 45 7.38 -2.92 5.23
N GLY A 46 7.73 -1.70 4.81
CA GLY A 46 9.11 -1.23 4.76
C GLY A 46 9.69 -0.82 6.11
N GLY A 47 8.86 -0.41 7.07
CA GLY A 47 9.32 0.02 8.39
C GLY A 47 9.42 -1.13 9.38
N GLU A 48 8.28 -1.64 9.83
CA GLU A 48 8.24 -2.53 11.00
C GLU A 48 8.67 -3.96 10.67
N ARG A 49 8.24 -4.54 9.54
CA ARG A 49 8.71 -5.88 9.17
C ARG A 49 10.19 -5.94 8.83
N ALA A 50 10.74 -4.87 8.25
CA ALA A 50 12.16 -4.79 7.97
C ALA A 50 12.97 -4.65 9.27
N LYS A 51 12.55 -3.80 10.21
CA LYS A 51 13.14 -3.71 11.55
C LYS A 51 13.06 -5.04 12.30
N ASP A 52 11.89 -5.68 12.34
CA ASP A 52 11.70 -7.00 12.97
C ASP A 52 12.58 -8.08 12.32
N ALA A 53 12.78 -8.03 11.01
CA ALA A 53 13.68 -8.95 10.31
C ALA A 53 15.14 -8.69 10.67
N VAL A 54 15.55 -7.42 10.69
CA VAL A 54 16.91 -7.01 11.08
C VAL A 54 17.21 -7.37 12.53
N GLU A 55 16.28 -7.12 13.46
CA GLU A 55 16.43 -7.40 14.88
C GLU A 55 16.49 -8.90 15.17
N ARG A 56 15.72 -9.72 14.44
CA ARG A 56 15.85 -11.19 14.49
C ARG A 56 17.20 -11.67 13.97
N CYS A 57 17.69 -11.09 12.87
CA CYS A 57 19.03 -11.40 12.35
C CYS A 57 20.13 -10.98 13.34
N ALA A 58 20.03 -9.80 13.92
CA ALA A 58 20.95 -9.27 14.93
C ALA A 58 20.99 -10.17 16.18
N SER A 59 19.82 -10.57 16.68
CA SER A 59 19.66 -11.53 17.78
C SER A 59 20.28 -12.89 17.47
N ALA A 60 20.06 -13.43 16.27
CA ALA A 60 20.62 -14.71 15.84
C ALA A 60 22.15 -14.67 15.66
N LEU A 61 22.70 -13.51 15.27
CA LEU A 61 24.14 -13.29 15.10
C LEU A 61 24.83 -12.86 16.40
N GLY A 62 24.10 -12.69 17.52
CA GLY A 62 24.64 -12.21 18.78
C GLY A 62 25.21 -10.78 18.71
N THR A 63 24.80 -10.00 17.72
CA THR A 63 25.25 -8.62 17.52
C THR A 63 24.10 -7.67 17.86
N PRO A 64 24.24 -6.71 18.79
CA PRO A 64 23.18 -5.77 19.06
C PRO A 64 22.98 -4.82 17.87
N VAL A 65 21.70 -4.55 17.52
CA VAL A 65 21.36 -3.47 16.59
C VAL A 65 21.44 -2.15 17.35
N ALA A 66 22.08 -1.14 16.75
CA ALA A 66 22.22 0.21 17.31
C ALA A 66 21.12 1.16 16.81
#